data_AF-A0AB73FFU8-F1
#
_entry.id   AF-A0AB73FFU8-F1
#
_cell.length_a   1.000
_cell.length_b   1.000
_cell.length_c   1.000
_cell.angle_alpha   90.00
_cell.angle_beta   90.00
_cell.angle_gamma   90.00
#
_symmetry.space_group_name_H-M   'P 1'
#
loop_
_entity.id
_entity.type
_entity.pdbx_description
1 polymer ?
#
loop_
_entity_poly.entity_id
_entity_poly.type
_entity_poly.pdbx_seq_one_letter_code
_entity_poly.pdbx_strand_id
1 'polypeptide(L)'
;MSYSEHFRRKILAKLEEGYSIRAVAAQFEINKNTIVEWKKRIEIKKTRVRKPSKINDDALREDVEKYPDAYQYERAARFNCGVSSIGA
;
A
#
# COMPACT_ATOMS: atom_id res chain seq x y z
N MET A 1 -7.43 0.33 -10.54
CA MET A 1 -8.33 0.95 -9.54
C MET A 1 -8.84 -0.14 -8.60
N SER A 2 -8.91 0.15 -7.30
CA SER A 2 -9.51 -0.78 -6.33
C SER A 2 -10.95 -0.36 -6.08
N TYR A 3 -11.87 -1.32 -6.12
CA TYR A 3 -13.26 -1.08 -5.71
C TYR A 3 -13.32 -0.73 -4.22
N SER A 4 -14.19 0.22 -3.87
CA SER A 4 -14.39 0.68 -2.50
C SER A 4 -14.95 -0.44 -1.61
N GLU A 5 -14.64 -0.40 -0.32
CA GLU A 5 -15.05 -1.44 0.61
C GLU A 5 -16.58 -1.53 0.72
N HIS A 6 -17.27 -0.39 0.71
CA HIS A 6 -18.72 -0.31 0.69
C HIS A 6 -19.33 -1.08 -0.50
N PHE A 7 -18.74 -0.93 -1.68
CA PHE A 7 -19.20 -1.61 -2.88
C PHE A 7 -18.98 -3.12 -2.81
N ARG A 8 -17.84 -3.57 -2.28
CA ARG A 8 -17.56 -4.99 -2.05
C ARG A 8 -18.57 -5.61 -1.09
N ARG A 9 -18.90 -4.92 0.01
CA ARG A 9 -19.91 -5.36 0.98
C ARG A 9 -21.29 -5.48 0.36
N LYS A 10 -21.69 -4.51 -0.47
CA LYS A 10 -22.97 -4.55 -1.20
C LYS A 10 -23.08 -5.79 -2.10
N ILE A 11 -22.01 -6.13 -2.81
CA ILE A 11 -21.98 -7.28 -3.71
C ILE A 11 -22.02 -8.59 -2.93
N LEU A 12 -21.30 -8.68 -1.81
CA LEU A 12 -21.35 -9.86 -0.94
C LEU A 12 -22.71 -10.04 -0.27
N ALA A 13 -23.39 -8.95 0.13
CA ALA A 13 -24.76 -9.02 0.63
C ALA A 13 -25.73 -9.58 -0.42
N LYS A 14 -25.57 -9.21 -1.70
CA LYS A 14 -26.35 -9.79 -2.80
C LYS A 14 -26.08 -11.29 -3.01
N LEU A 15 -24.89 -11.78 -2.69
CA LEU A 15 -24.60 -13.21 -2.70
C LEU A 15 -25.27 -13.96 -1.54
N GLU A 16 -25.31 -13.34 -0.35
CA GLU A 16 -26.01 -13.88 0.82
C GLU A 16 -27.53 -13.95 0.59
N GLU A 17 -28.10 -13.01 -0.17
CA GLU A 17 -29.51 -13.03 -0.61
C GLU A 17 -29.85 -14.20 -1.57
N GLY A 18 -28.87 -15.00 -1.98
CA GLY A 18 -29.08 -16.21 -2.80
C GLY A 18 -28.80 -16.03 -4.30
N TYR A 19 -28.29 -14.88 -4.73
CA TYR A 19 -27.93 -14.68 -6.13
C TYR A 19 -26.64 -15.44 -6.49
N SER A 20 -26.60 -16.00 -7.71
CA SER A 20 -25.40 -16.67 -8.20
C SER A 20 -24.28 -15.66 -8.51
N ILE A 21 -23.02 -16.08 -8.33
CA ILE A 21 -21.84 -15.25 -8.68
C ILE A 21 -21.90 -14.77 -10.13
N ARG A 22 -22.39 -15.60 -11.05
CA ARG A 22 -22.52 -15.24 -12.47
C ARG A 22 -23.57 -14.15 -12.71
N ALA A 23 -24.72 -14.24 -12.03
CA ALA A 23 -25.78 -13.24 -12.13
C ALA A 23 -25.31 -11.88 -11.57
N VAL A 24 -24.67 -11.90 -10.40
CA VAL A 24 -24.13 -10.68 -9.78
C VAL A 24 -22.99 -10.08 -10.62
N ALA A 25 -22.09 -10.92 -11.15
CA ALA A 25 -21.03 -10.47 -12.05
C ALA A 25 -21.58 -9.79 -13.32
N ALA A 26 -22.64 -10.34 -13.91
CA ALA A 26 -23.29 -9.75 -15.08
C ALA A 26 -24.02 -8.45 -14.74
N GLN A 27 -24.73 -8.41 -13.61
CA GLN A 27 -25.50 -7.24 -13.18
C GLN A 27 -24.63 -6.03 -12.83
N PHE A 28 -23.46 -6.27 -12.23
CA PHE A 28 -22.54 -5.21 -11.83
C PHE A 28 -21.37 -5.02 -12.80
N GLU A 29 -21.33 -5.77 -13.91
CA GLU A 29 -20.28 -5.75 -14.94
C GLU A 29 -18.86 -5.99 -14.36
N ILE A 30 -18.74 -6.89 -13.40
CA ILE A 30 -17.47 -7.20 -12.73
C ILE A 30 -17.04 -8.61 -13.08
N ASN A 31 -15.72 -8.82 -13.16
CA ASN A 31 -15.18 -10.16 -13.32
C ASN A 31 -15.57 -11.06 -12.13
N LYS A 32 -16.08 -12.26 -12.45
CA LYS A 32 -16.42 -13.33 -11.51
C LYS A 32 -15.29 -13.61 -10.51
N ASN A 33 -14.04 -13.58 -11.00
CA ASN A 33 -12.86 -13.83 -10.16
C ASN A 33 -12.69 -12.76 -9.07
N THR A 34 -13.02 -11.50 -9.36
CA THR A 34 -12.96 -10.40 -8.40
C THR A 34 -13.93 -10.62 -7.23
N ILE A 35 -15.13 -11.13 -7.52
CA ILE A 35 -16.12 -11.50 -6.49
C ILE A 35 -15.59 -12.65 -5.62
N VAL A 36 -14.98 -13.66 -6.23
CA VAL A 36 -14.36 -14.78 -5.52
C VAL A 36 -13.20 -14.31 -4.63
N GLU A 37 -12.39 -13.36 -5.08
CA GLU A 37 -11.34 -12.74 -4.28
C GLU A 37 -11.90 -11.98 -3.08
N TRP A 38 -12.99 -11.23 -3.24
CA TRP A 38 -13.61 -10.50 -2.12
C TRP A 38 -14.21 -11.43 -1.08
N LYS A 39 -14.72 -12.59 -1.48
CA LYS A 39 -15.17 -13.62 -0.54
C LYS A 39 -14.01 -14.15 0.33
N LYS A 40 -12.78 -14.19 -0.20
CA LYS A 40 -11.58 -14.57 0.56
C LYS A 40 -11.06 -13.43 1.43
N ARG A 41 -11.10 -12.20 0.91
CA ARG A 41 -10.62 -11.00 1.63
C ARG A 41 -11.37 -9.77 1.14
N ILE A 42 -12.18 -9.19 2.02
CA ILE A 42 -12.94 -7.98 1.69
C ILE A 42 -12.10 -6.71 1.75
N GLU A 43 -11.06 -6.71 2.58
CA GLU A 43 -10.21 -5.56 2.82
C GLU A 43 -9.48 -5.10 1.56
N ILE A 44 -9.42 -3.79 1.38
CA ILE A 44 -8.57 -3.19 0.37
C ILE A 44 -7.12 -3.30 0.86
N LYS A 45 -6.25 -3.92 0.06
CA LYS A 45 -4.81 -3.84 0.31
C LYS A 45 -4.41 -2.36 0.26
N LYS A 46 -4.09 -1.79 1.42
CA LYS A 46 -3.51 -0.44 1.50
C LYS A 46 -2.20 -0.41 0.72
N THR A 47 -1.85 0.77 0.23
CA THR A 47 -0.66 1.00 -0.59
C THR A 47 0.56 0.33 0.02
N ARG A 48 1.36 -0.32 -0.84
CA ARG A 48 2.61 -0.98 -0.44
C ARG A 48 3.45 -0.01 0.39
N VAL A 49 3.79 -0.41 1.61
CA VAL A 49 4.82 0.27 2.40
C VAL A 49 6.11 0.25 1.58
N ARG A 50 6.54 1.41 1.10
CA ARG A 50 7.81 1.55 0.38
C ARG A 50 8.90 1.71 1.41
N LYS A 51 9.79 0.72 1.49
CA LYS A 51 11.04 0.87 2.22
C LYS A 51 12.00 1.74 1.39
N PRO A 52 12.79 2.62 2.02
CA PRO A 52 13.89 3.29 1.34
C PRO A 52 14.82 2.24 0.72
N SER A 53 15.28 2.49 -0.51
CA SER A 53 16.15 1.53 -1.22
C SER A 53 17.63 1.75 -0.94
N LYS A 54 18.03 2.94 -0.50
CA LYS A 54 19.44 3.35 -0.41
C LYS A 54 19.95 3.54 1.02
N ILE A 55 19.11 3.98 1.94
CA ILE A 55 19.52 4.34 3.30
C ILE A 55 18.71 3.50 4.27
N ASN A 56 19.37 2.93 5.28
CA ASN A 56 18.68 2.28 6.39
C ASN A 56 18.19 3.35 7.37
N ASP A 57 16.89 3.33 7.71
CA ASP A 57 16.26 4.28 8.62
C ASP A 57 16.93 4.31 10.00
N ASP A 58 17.39 3.16 10.49
CA ASP A 58 18.03 3.07 11.80
C ASP A 58 19.41 3.74 11.80
N ALA A 59 20.20 3.48 10.75
CA ALA A 59 21.51 4.11 10.57
C ALA A 59 21.40 5.63 10.38
N LEU A 60 20.37 6.10 9.66
CA LEU A 60 20.11 7.54 9.52
C LEU A 60 19.74 8.19 10.85
N ARG A 61 18.94 7.51 11.67
CA ARG A 61 18.55 8.00 13.00
C ARG A 61 19.75 8.17 13.93
N GLU A 62 20.64 7.17 13.96
CA GLU A 62 21.89 7.23 14.73
C GLU A 62 22.80 8.37 14.26
N ASP A 63 22.90 8.63 12.95
CA ASP A 63 23.70 9.75 12.42
C ASP A 63 23.09 11.12 12.77
N VAL A 64 21.75 11.23 12.82
CA VAL A 64 21.05 12.44 13.28
C VAL A 64 21.30 12.70 14.77
N GLU A 65 21.22 11.67 15.60
CA GLU A 65 21.51 11.78 17.03
C GLU A 65 22.96 12.16 17.30
N LYS A 66 23.91 11.56 16.56
CA LYS A 66 25.34 11.80 16.75
C LYS A 66 25.81 13.16 16.23
N TYR A 67 25.14 13.68 15.20
CA TYR A 67 25.53 14.93 14.55
C TYR A 67 24.30 15.80 14.28
N PRO A 68 23.64 16.38 15.29
CA PRO A 68 22.39 17.11 15.09
C PRO A 68 22.51 18.29 14.11
N ASP A 69 23.64 19.00 14.15
CA ASP A 69 23.88 20.19 13.33
C ASP A 69 24.44 19.91 11.92
N ALA A 70 24.67 18.63 11.58
CA ALA A 70 25.24 18.27 10.28
C ALA A 70 24.25 18.56 9.14
N TYR A 71 24.74 19.24 8.11
CA TYR A 71 23.97 19.53 6.91
C TYR A 71 23.71 18.25 6.10
N GLN A 72 22.64 18.27 5.29
CA GLN A 72 22.24 17.11 4.48
C GLN A 72 23.36 16.63 3.53
N TYR A 73 24.20 17.53 3.00
CA TYR A 73 25.31 17.15 2.12
C TYR A 73 26.43 16.41 2.87
N GLU A 74 26.65 16.71 4.15
CA GLU A 74 27.66 16.06 4.99
C GLU A 74 27.22 14.64 5.35
N ARG A 75 25.93 14.49 5.67
CA ARG A 75 25.32 13.19 5.89
C ARG A 75 25.34 12.36 4.61
N ALA A 76 25.11 12.99 3.45
CA ALA A 76 25.08 12.31 2.15
C ALA A 76 26.44 11.73 1.80
N ALA A 77 27.52 12.46 2.12
CA ALA A 77 28.87 11.96 2.00
C ALA A 77 29.13 10.73 2.89
N ARG A 78 28.63 10.72 4.14
CA ARG A 78 28.78 9.56 5.06
C ARG A 78 28.03 8.32 4.57
N PHE A 79 26.83 8.50 4.05
CA PHE A 79 26.00 7.41 3.51
C PHE A 79 26.30 7.07 2.04
N ASN A 80 27.30 7.73 1.43
CA ASN A 80 27.65 7.58 0.02
C ASN A 80 26.42 7.66 -0.92
N CYS A 81 25.53 8.62 -0.66
CA CYS A 81 24.30 8.81 -1.40
C CYS A 81 24.16 10.25 -1.91
N GLY A 82 23.17 10.50 -2.77
CA GLY A 82 22.87 11.87 -3.21
C GLY A 82 22.12 12.64 -2.14
N VAL A 83 22.36 13.95 -2.02
CA VAL A 83 21.73 14.83 -1.01
C VAL A 83 20.20 14.71 -0.98
N SER A 84 19.57 14.55 -2.16
CA SER A 84 18.12 14.32 -2.29
C SER A 84 17.60 13.05 -1.62
N SER A 85 18.48 12.16 -1.17
CA SER A 85 18.11 10.92 -0.47
C SER A 85 17.94 11.12 1.04
N ILE A 86 18.41 12.24 1.61
CA ILE A 86 18.51 12.47 3.08
C ILE A 86 17.33 13.26 3.69
N GLY A 87 16.28 13.50 2.92
CA GLY A 87 15.07 14.18 3.42
C GLY A 87 13.82 13.95 2.57
N ALA A 88 13.71 12.75 1.98
CA ALA A 88 12.59 12.37 1.11
C ALA A 88 11.45 11.67 1.88
#